data_AF-A0A1Z8B8A1-F1
#
_entry.id   AF-A0A1Z8B8A1-F1
#
_cell.length_a   1.000
_cell.length_b   1.000
_cell.length_c   1.000
_cell.angle_alpha   90.00
_cell.angle_beta   90.00
_cell.angle_gamma   90.00
#
_symmetry.space_group_name_H-M   'P 1'
#
loop_
_entity.id
_entity.type
_entity.pdbx_description
1 polymer ?
#
loop_
_entity_poly.entity_id
_entity_poly.type
_entity_poly.pdbx_seq_one_letter_code
_entity_poly.pdbx_strand_id
1 'polypeptide(L)'
;MALDFLKPLSDALVAHAKMQPKHTIASTIKLHTVNEGLPVLDDVQIVVIGILENRRDANALFQVESLDYAREKFYELYPGNWSSPIADLGDVHAGETVEDTYYVVRQLTEYFLRASIIPIFLGGSQDLMYPMYRAFDEFQHMINVVNIDCRFDLGDIDLPITSRSYIGKMITMEPYNLFNYSNLGFQTYFNSQEEIDLLERMYFDAIRLGHLDEDSTLAEPVLRDADVVGVDMSVVRAGDLAFAKANPNGLDGKQICSLSRYSGISDRLKVFGIFEINNERNTGAQLVAEMIWYFIEGYNLRNFEYPKDVTKDCIVYKVPIDDEILIFYKSTNSARWWIELPFISNVNNKLKQHTLLPCDRRDYETACNQVYPDRWLKARRKNEI
;
A
#
# COMPACT_ATOMS: atom_id res chain seq x y z
N MET A 1 16.31 -9.66 18.44
CA MET A 1 16.53 -9.31 17.03
C MET A 1 15.18 -9.34 16.32
N ALA A 2 14.58 -8.16 16.04
CA ALA A 2 13.30 -7.88 15.36
C ALA A 2 12.09 -8.82 15.63
N LEU A 3 12.17 -10.10 15.26
CA LEU A 3 11.09 -11.08 15.43
C LEU A 3 10.79 -11.42 16.90
N ASP A 4 11.74 -11.22 17.82
CA ASP A 4 11.56 -11.52 19.25
C ASP A 4 10.45 -10.67 19.91
N PHE A 5 10.05 -9.56 19.27
CA PHE A 5 8.97 -8.69 19.76
C PHE A 5 7.57 -9.21 19.40
N LEU A 6 7.48 -10.18 18.48
CA LEU A 6 6.22 -10.76 18.05
C LEU A 6 5.65 -11.65 19.14
N LYS A 7 4.37 -11.45 19.47
CA LYS A 7 3.60 -12.34 20.31
C LYS A 7 2.88 -13.38 19.45
N PRO A 8 2.85 -14.65 19.88
CA PRO A 8 2.14 -15.69 19.16
C PRO A 8 0.63 -15.40 19.12
N LEU A 9 -0.04 -16.01 18.15
CA LEU A 9 -1.49 -15.94 18.00
C LEU A 9 -2.20 -16.53 19.23
N SER A 10 -3.40 -16.02 19.52
CA SER A 10 -4.22 -16.48 20.63
C SER A 10 -4.60 -17.96 20.47
N ASP A 11 -4.66 -18.71 21.57
CA ASP A 11 -5.06 -20.12 21.55
C ASP A 11 -6.47 -20.32 20.95
N ALA A 12 -7.35 -19.34 21.13
CA ALA A 12 -8.69 -19.33 20.55
C ALA A 12 -8.64 -19.26 19.01
N LEU A 13 -7.81 -18.37 18.47
CA LEU A 13 -7.64 -18.23 17.02
C LEU A 13 -6.95 -19.46 16.41
N VAL A 14 -5.95 -20.03 17.09
CA VAL A 14 -5.30 -21.29 16.67
C VAL A 14 -6.29 -22.45 16.70
N ALA A 15 -7.15 -22.52 17.71
CA ALA A 15 -8.23 -23.53 17.77
C ALA A 15 -9.24 -23.34 16.63
N HIS A 16 -9.64 -22.10 16.34
CA HIS A 16 -10.50 -21.77 15.19
C HIS A 16 -9.88 -22.21 13.87
N ALA A 17 -8.59 -21.92 13.65
CA ALA A 17 -7.86 -22.35 12.45
C ALA A 17 -7.89 -23.89 12.28
N LYS A 18 -7.66 -24.64 13.37
CA LYS A 18 -7.68 -26.11 13.36
C LYS A 18 -9.06 -26.72 13.10
N MET A 19 -10.14 -25.98 13.37
CA MET A 19 -11.51 -26.42 13.12
C MET A 19 -11.97 -26.18 11.67
N GLN A 20 -11.20 -25.44 10.88
CA GLN A 20 -11.59 -25.13 9.50
C GLN A 20 -11.56 -26.39 8.61
N PRO A 21 -12.39 -26.42 7.55
CA PRO A 21 -12.37 -27.49 6.57
C PRO A 21 -10.97 -27.73 5.97
N LYS A 22 -10.75 -28.95 5.50
CA LYS A 22 -9.55 -29.26 4.71
C LYS A 22 -9.54 -28.36 3.47
N HIS A 23 -8.37 -27.85 3.11
CA HIS A 23 -8.13 -26.97 1.96
C HIS A 23 -8.49 -25.49 2.15
N THR A 24 -8.88 -25.02 3.34
CA THR A 24 -8.92 -23.58 3.61
C THR A 24 -7.50 -23.03 3.82
N ILE A 25 -7.36 -21.70 3.83
CA ILE A 25 -6.10 -21.00 4.13
C ILE A 25 -5.53 -21.46 5.47
N ALA A 26 -6.39 -21.69 6.47
CA ALA A 26 -5.99 -22.20 7.78
C ALA A 26 -5.17 -23.50 7.70
N SER A 27 -5.38 -24.32 6.66
CA SER A 27 -4.70 -25.60 6.48
C SER A 27 -3.33 -25.49 5.79
N THR A 28 -3.03 -24.34 5.18
CA THR A 28 -1.80 -24.13 4.40
C THR A 28 -0.90 -23.04 4.98
N ILE A 29 -1.45 -22.10 5.75
CA ILE A 29 -0.69 -21.01 6.37
C ILE A 29 0.17 -21.52 7.53
N LYS A 30 1.40 -21.03 7.65
CA LYS A 30 2.25 -21.27 8.83
C LYS A 30 1.85 -20.32 9.95
N LEU A 31 1.66 -20.83 11.17
CA LEU A 31 1.17 -20.03 12.29
C LEU A 31 2.24 -19.92 13.39
N HIS A 32 2.49 -18.71 13.87
CA HIS A 32 3.25 -18.50 15.11
C HIS A 32 2.37 -18.82 16.32
N THR A 33 2.66 -19.93 17.00
CA THR A 33 1.89 -20.40 18.16
C THR A 33 2.77 -20.50 19.41
N VAL A 34 2.15 -20.49 20.59
CA VAL A 34 2.88 -20.66 21.87
C VAL A 34 3.65 -21.98 21.93
N ASN A 35 3.10 -23.04 21.34
CA ASN A 35 3.67 -24.39 21.42
C ASN A 35 4.76 -24.66 20.39
N GLU A 36 4.59 -24.14 19.16
CA GLU A 36 5.51 -24.41 18.04
C GLU A 36 6.52 -23.27 17.82
N GLY A 37 6.28 -22.10 18.41
CA GLY A 37 7.13 -20.92 18.25
C GLY A 37 6.98 -20.26 16.88
N LEU A 38 7.92 -19.38 16.55
CA LEU A 38 7.98 -18.71 15.25
C LEU A 38 8.24 -19.72 14.13
N PRO A 39 7.46 -19.70 13.02
CA PRO A 39 7.70 -20.58 11.89
C PRO A 39 9.00 -20.21 11.15
N VAL A 40 9.59 -21.20 10.47
CA VAL A 40 10.73 -20.97 9.57
C VAL A 40 10.26 -20.18 8.34
N LEU A 41 10.97 -19.10 8.01
CA LEU A 41 10.59 -18.13 6.98
C LEU A 41 11.32 -18.28 5.63
N ASP A 42 12.26 -19.23 5.51
CA ASP A 42 13.15 -19.36 4.33
C ASP A 42 12.41 -19.49 2.98
N ASP A 43 11.23 -20.09 2.97
CA ASP A 43 10.37 -20.26 1.79
C ASP A 43 9.19 -19.29 1.75
N VAL A 44 8.92 -18.55 2.82
CA VAL A 44 7.73 -17.70 2.97
C VAL A 44 7.86 -16.45 2.09
N GLN A 45 6.82 -16.15 1.33
CA GLN A 45 6.79 -14.97 0.44
C GLN A 45 6.03 -13.79 1.04
N ILE A 46 5.01 -14.08 1.85
CA ILE A 46 4.11 -13.09 2.44
C ILE A 46 3.93 -13.42 3.92
N VAL A 47 3.97 -12.39 4.76
CA VAL A 47 3.67 -12.53 6.19
C VAL A 47 2.51 -11.63 6.60
N VAL A 48 1.66 -12.11 7.50
CA VAL A 48 0.59 -11.32 8.13
C VAL A 48 1.02 -11.01 9.57
N ILE A 49 0.91 -9.75 9.97
CA ILE A 49 1.32 -9.27 11.29
C ILE A 49 0.32 -8.23 11.76
N GLY A 50 -0.19 -8.38 12.98
CA GLY A 50 -1.04 -7.37 13.61
C GLY A 50 -0.21 -6.40 14.44
N ILE A 51 -0.61 -5.14 14.49
CA ILE A 51 0.01 -4.10 15.31
C ILE A 51 -1.09 -3.51 16.19
N LEU A 52 -1.04 -3.81 17.48
CA LEU A 52 -2.03 -3.42 18.47
C LEU A 52 -1.67 -2.06 19.09
N GLU A 53 -1.47 -1.05 18.24
CA GLU A 53 -1.11 0.31 18.63
C GLU A 53 -2.02 1.31 17.91
N ASN A 54 -2.73 2.11 18.70
CA ASN A 54 -3.60 3.17 18.19
C ASN A 54 -3.61 4.42 19.08
N ARG A 55 -2.63 4.58 19.99
CA ARG A 55 -2.57 5.74 20.92
C ARG A 55 -2.41 7.09 20.21
N ARG A 56 -2.03 7.07 18.93
CA ARG A 56 -1.89 8.26 18.08
C ARG A 56 -3.04 8.45 17.09
N ASP A 57 -4.06 7.59 17.12
CA ASP A 57 -5.30 7.88 16.41
C ASP A 57 -6.08 9.00 17.12
N ALA A 58 -6.35 10.07 16.38
CA ALA A 58 -7.11 11.21 16.87
C ALA A 58 -8.56 10.87 17.26
N ASN A 59 -9.08 9.73 16.82
CA ASN A 59 -10.43 9.25 17.10
C ASN A 59 -10.47 8.05 18.06
N ALA A 60 -9.31 7.57 18.53
CA ALA A 60 -9.23 6.37 19.35
C ALA A 60 -9.91 6.61 20.70
N LEU A 61 -10.96 5.84 20.97
CA LEU A 61 -11.62 5.84 22.28
C LEU A 61 -11.02 4.79 23.22
N PHE A 62 -10.53 3.68 22.65
CA PHE A 62 -10.02 2.53 23.38
C PHE A 62 -8.82 1.94 22.63
N GLN A 63 -7.93 1.29 23.37
CA GLN A 63 -6.81 0.56 22.78
C GLN A 63 -7.34 -0.61 21.93
N VAL A 64 -6.72 -0.85 20.77
CA VAL A 64 -6.98 -2.08 20.00
C VAL A 64 -6.40 -3.26 20.78
N GLU A 65 -7.26 -4.17 21.24
CA GLU A 65 -6.84 -5.34 22.02
C GLU A 65 -6.55 -6.58 21.16
N SER A 66 -7.11 -6.65 19.96
CA SER A 66 -6.97 -7.79 19.07
C SER A 66 -7.36 -7.41 17.64
N LEU A 67 -6.92 -8.21 16.67
CA LEU A 67 -7.34 -8.17 15.27
C LEU A 67 -7.82 -9.55 14.80
N ASP A 68 -8.16 -10.42 15.76
CA ASP A 68 -8.43 -11.83 15.52
C ASP A 68 -9.68 -12.03 14.66
N TYR A 69 -10.66 -11.13 14.68
CA TYR A 69 -11.87 -11.29 13.86
C TYR A 69 -11.56 -11.25 12.35
N ALA A 70 -10.65 -10.38 11.92
CA ALA A 70 -10.21 -10.36 10.53
C ALA A 70 -9.44 -11.65 10.17
N ARG A 71 -8.60 -12.14 11.09
CA ARG A 71 -7.86 -13.42 10.92
C ARG A 71 -8.79 -14.63 10.89
N GLU A 72 -9.78 -14.71 11.79
CA GLU A 72 -10.80 -15.75 11.82
C GLU A 72 -11.47 -15.86 10.44
N LYS A 73 -11.85 -14.71 9.85
CA LYS A 73 -12.45 -14.65 8.51
C LYS A 73 -11.49 -15.01 7.40
N PHE A 74 -10.23 -14.59 7.49
CA PHE A 74 -9.22 -14.94 6.51
C PHE A 74 -8.94 -16.46 6.50
N TYR A 75 -8.88 -17.08 7.66
CA TYR A 75 -8.63 -18.51 7.83
C TYR A 75 -9.79 -19.39 7.32
N GLU A 76 -11.02 -18.86 7.32
CA GLU A 76 -12.21 -19.52 6.77
C GLU A 76 -12.18 -19.61 5.22
N LEU A 77 -11.44 -18.73 4.54
CA LEU A 77 -11.42 -18.67 3.08
C LEU A 77 -10.64 -19.83 2.47
N TYR A 78 -11.02 -20.22 1.24
CA TYR A 78 -10.23 -21.13 0.41
C TYR A 78 -9.19 -20.32 -0.36
N PRO A 79 -7.96 -20.85 -0.56
CA PRO A 79 -7.01 -20.22 -1.45
C PRO A 79 -7.58 -20.21 -2.88
N GLY A 80 -7.19 -19.20 -3.66
CA GLY A 80 -7.47 -19.16 -5.09
C GLY A 80 -6.57 -20.12 -5.86
N ASN A 81 -6.42 -19.89 -7.17
CA ASN A 81 -5.44 -20.62 -7.98
C ASN A 81 -4.02 -20.05 -7.80
N TRP A 82 -3.56 -20.00 -6.55
CA TRP A 82 -2.26 -19.49 -6.15
C TRP A 82 -1.58 -20.43 -5.15
N SER A 83 -0.25 -20.33 -5.05
CA SER A 83 0.55 -21.27 -4.25
C SER A 83 1.60 -20.60 -3.36
N SER A 84 1.59 -19.27 -3.28
CA SER A 84 2.52 -18.54 -2.40
C SER A 84 2.43 -19.04 -0.96
N PRO A 85 3.56 -19.46 -0.36
CA PRO A 85 3.63 -19.80 1.05
C PRO A 85 3.49 -18.54 1.91
N ILE A 86 2.59 -18.60 2.87
CA ILE A 86 2.21 -17.49 3.77
C ILE A 86 2.47 -17.92 5.21
N ALA A 87 2.89 -16.98 6.05
CA ALA A 87 2.92 -17.15 7.49
C ALA A 87 2.17 -16.03 8.22
N ASP A 88 1.43 -16.36 9.28
CA ASP A 88 0.92 -15.39 10.25
C ASP A 88 1.83 -15.41 11.47
N LEU A 89 2.49 -14.29 11.73
CA LEU A 89 3.50 -14.19 12.77
C LEU A 89 2.95 -13.65 14.10
N GLY A 90 1.64 -13.45 14.18
CA GLY A 90 0.98 -12.91 15.37
C GLY A 90 1.06 -11.39 15.45
N ASP A 91 1.26 -10.87 16.65
CA ASP A 91 1.01 -9.47 16.97
C ASP A 91 2.21 -8.74 17.58
N VAL A 92 2.37 -7.48 17.23
CA VAL A 92 3.13 -6.50 17.99
C VAL A 92 2.18 -5.82 18.96
N HIS A 93 2.42 -5.98 20.26
CA HIS A 93 1.68 -5.26 21.28
C HIS A 93 2.21 -3.84 21.44
N ALA A 94 1.35 -2.91 21.87
CA ALA A 94 1.79 -1.58 22.26
C ALA A 94 2.89 -1.66 23.33
N GLY A 95 4.02 -0.99 23.06
CA GLY A 95 5.10 -0.82 24.02
C GLY A 95 4.73 0.15 25.14
N GLU A 96 5.65 0.39 26.06
CA GLU A 96 5.47 1.40 27.13
C GLU A 96 5.17 2.78 26.52
N THR A 97 5.91 3.15 25.47
CA THR A 97 5.69 4.35 24.66
C THR A 97 5.34 4.01 23.21
N VAL A 98 4.75 4.97 22.49
CA VAL A 98 4.43 4.79 21.06
C VAL A 98 5.73 4.68 20.24
N GLU A 99 6.76 5.39 20.67
CA GLU A 99 8.12 5.32 20.11
C GLU A 99 8.70 3.91 20.19
N ASP A 100 8.46 3.17 21.28
CA ASP A 100 8.89 1.78 21.41
C ASP A 100 8.21 0.90 20.36
N THR A 101 6.89 1.09 20.16
CA THR A 101 6.16 0.37 19.09
C THR A 101 6.71 0.74 17.71
N TYR A 102 6.94 2.03 17.44
CA TYR A 102 7.50 2.50 16.16
C TYR A 102 8.86 1.88 15.89
N TYR A 103 9.71 1.78 16.90
CA TYR A 103 11.01 1.12 16.78
C TYR A 103 10.84 -0.34 16.36
N VAL A 104 9.94 -1.08 17.00
CA VAL A 104 9.66 -2.48 16.65
C VAL A 104 9.13 -2.60 15.21
N VAL A 105 8.15 -1.79 14.82
CA VAL A 105 7.56 -1.81 13.47
C VAL A 105 8.61 -1.50 12.41
N ARG A 106 9.48 -0.51 12.66
CA ARG A 106 10.61 -0.21 11.78
C ARG A 106 11.55 -1.41 11.66
N GLN A 107 11.99 -1.99 12.78
CA GLN A 107 12.90 -3.14 12.78
C GLN A 107 12.33 -4.37 12.07
N LEU A 108 11.04 -4.65 12.25
CA LEU A 108 10.33 -5.70 11.54
C LEU A 108 10.29 -5.43 10.04
N THR A 109 9.93 -4.21 9.65
CA THR A 109 9.89 -3.81 8.24
C THR A 109 11.28 -3.95 7.59
N GLU A 110 12.34 -3.45 8.23
CA GLU A 110 13.73 -3.61 7.75
C GLU A 110 14.14 -5.09 7.61
N TYR A 111 13.72 -5.94 8.55
CA TYR A 111 13.95 -7.39 8.47
C TYR A 111 13.30 -8.00 7.22
N PHE A 112 12.02 -7.70 6.97
CA PHE A 112 11.31 -8.25 5.80
C PHE A 112 11.82 -7.69 4.48
N LEU A 113 12.22 -6.41 4.44
CA LEU A 113 12.91 -5.83 3.29
C LEU A 113 14.20 -6.60 2.95
N ARG A 114 15.05 -6.90 3.94
CA ARG A 114 16.27 -7.72 3.73
C ARG A 114 15.94 -9.14 3.26
N ALA A 115 14.92 -9.75 3.84
CA ALA A 115 14.49 -11.10 3.50
C ALA A 115 13.74 -11.19 2.16
N SER A 116 13.40 -10.06 1.53
CA SER A 116 12.52 -10.00 0.35
C SER A 116 11.15 -10.67 0.57
N ILE A 117 10.65 -10.59 1.81
CA ILE A 117 9.32 -11.06 2.22
C ILE A 117 8.40 -9.84 2.26
N ILE A 118 7.16 -9.96 1.78
CA ILE A 118 6.19 -8.84 1.83
C ILE A 118 5.37 -8.94 3.11
N PRO A 119 5.50 -7.98 4.05
CA PRO A 119 4.59 -7.90 5.18
C PRO A 119 3.25 -7.26 4.77
N ILE A 120 2.19 -7.90 5.22
CA ILE A 120 0.84 -7.36 5.32
C ILE A 120 0.62 -7.00 6.79
N PHE A 121 0.68 -5.71 7.09
CA PHE A 121 0.42 -5.21 8.44
C PHE A 121 -1.07 -4.94 8.63
N LEU A 122 -1.61 -5.39 9.75
CA LEU A 122 -2.99 -5.13 10.18
C LEU A 122 -2.97 -4.23 11.41
N GLY A 123 -3.73 -3.15 11.39
CA GLY A 123 -4.02 -2.27 12.52
C GLY A 123 -2.87 -1.36 12.95
N GLY A 124 -2.96 -0.61 14.05
CA GLY A 124 -4.16 -0.04 14.64
C GLY A 124 -4.40 1.30 13.98
N SER A 125 -3.66 2.33 14.41
CA SER A 125 -3.73 3.65 13.81
C SER A 125 -2.80 3.82 12.60
N GLN A 126 -3.22 4.65 11.65
CA GLN A 126 -2.52 4.81 10.37
C GLN A 126 -1.14 5.48 10.44
N ASP A 127 -0.84 6.19 11.54
CA ASP A 127 0.51 6.77 11.76
C ASP A 127 1.62 5.71 11.79
N LEU A 128 1.29 4.44 11.97
CA LEU A 128 2.21 3.31 11.83
C LEU A 128 2.84 3.19 10.43
N MET A 129 2.27 3.85 9.42
CA MET A 129 2.95 3.99 8.12
C MET A 129 4.26 4.78 8.23
N TYR A 130 4.39 5.70 9.19
CA TYR A 130 5.61 6.48 9.40
C TYR A 130 6.82 5.60 9.72
N PRO A 131 6.83 4.76 10.77
CA PRO A 131 7.95 3.86 11.00
C PRO A 131 8.20 2.85 9.86
N MET A 132 7.15 2.43 9.13
CA MET A 132 7.31 1.58 7.94
C MET A 132 8.06 2.31 6.81
N TYR A 133 7.74 3.58 6.54
CA TYR A 133 8.47 4.42 5.58
C TYR A 133 9.92 4.63 6.02
N ARG A 134 10.16 4.91 7.30
CA ARG A 134 11.51 5.11 7.85
C ARG A 134 12.38 3.85 7.82
N ALA A 135 11.79 2.67 7.66
CA ALA A 135 12.55 1.43 7.45
C ALA A 135 13.32 1.43 6.12
N PHE A 136 12.91 2.23 5.13
CA PHE A 136 13.59 2.31 3.84
C PHE A 136 14.84 3.19 3.86
N ASP A 137 15.10 3.92 4.96
CA ASP A 137 16.21 4.88 5.08
C ASP A 137 17.58 4.27 4.69
N GLU A 138 17.79 2.97 4.93
CA GLU A 138 19.03 2.24 4.60
C GLU A 138 18.96 1.42 3.31
N PHE A 139 17.80 1.34 2.66
CA PHE A 139 17.55 0.39 1.55
C PHE A 139 17.41 1.08 0.21
N GLN A 140 16.62 2.15 0.16
CA GLN A 140 16.21 2.79 -1.08
C GLN A 140 15.88 4.26 -0.82
N HIS A 141 16.42 5.12 -1.66
CA HIS A 141 15.99 6.51 -1.77
C HIS A 141 14.88 6.63 -2.82
N MET A 142 14.07 7.68 -2.74
CA MET A 142 12.96 7.94 -3.66
C MET A 142 11.85 6.89 -3.60
N ILE A 143 11.24 6.78 -2.42
CA ILE A 143 10.12 5.91 -2.11
C ILE A 143 8.80 6.53 -2.60
N ASN A 144 7.98 5.69 -3.22
CA ASN A 144 6.61 6.01 -3.59
C ASN A 144 5.65 5.42 -2.56
N VAL A 145 4.91 6.30 -1.86
CA VAL A 145 3.91 5.94 -0.86
C VAL A 145 2.52 6.21 -1.43
N VAL A 146 1.67 5.19 -1.43
CA VAL A 146 0.26 5.35 -1.79
C VAL A 146 -0.60 5.17 -0.54
N ASN A 147 -1.48 6.12 -0.29
CA ASN A 147 -2.48 6.06 0.77
C ASN A 147 -3.88 5.97 0.16
N ILE A 148 -4.61 4.91 0.47
CA ILE A 148 -6.02 4.73 0.07
C ILE A 148 -6.88 5.19 1.24
N ASP A 149 -7.42 6.41 1.13
CA ASP A 149 -7.98 7.16 2.26
C ASP A 149 -8.95 8.25 1.81
N CYS A 150 -9.90 8.61 2.68
CA CYS A 150 -10.75 9.79 2.53
C CYS A 150 -10.03 11.12 2.86
N ARG A 151 -8.91 11.08 3.59
CA ARG A 151 -8.06 12.21 4.01
C ARG A 151 -6.64 12.11 3.49
N PHE A 152 -5.92 13.24 3.50
CA PHE A 152 -4.50 13.29 3.14
C PHE A 152 -3.54 13.09 4.30
N ASP A 153 -3.98 13.41 5.52
CA ASP A 153 -3.21 13.31 6.79
C ASP A 153 -1.88 14.07 6.79
N LEU A 154 -1.89 15.26 6.17
CA LEU A 154 -0.77 16.20 6.20
C LEU A 154 -0.63 16.83 7.58
N GLY A 155 -1.75 17.37 8.11
CA GLY A 155 -1.82 17.94 9.44
C GLY A 155 -0.85 19.09 9.68
N ASP A 156 -0.70 19.48 10.95
CA ASP A 156 0.25 20.52 11.36
C ASP A 156 1.63 19.91 11.64
N ILE A 157 2.63 20.40 10.91
CA ILE A 157 4.02 19.95 10.99
C ILE A 157 4.68 20.30 12.33
N ASP A 158 4.21 21.34 13.02
CA ASP A 158 4.79 21.73 14.31
C ASP A 158 4.27 20.88 15.48
N LEU A 159 3.14 20.19 15.28
CA LEU A 159 2.54 19.32 16.29
C LEU A 159 3.16 17.91 16.29
N PRO A 160 3.00 17.14 17.38
CA PRO A 160 3.37 15.74 17.40
C PRO A 160 2.66 14.94 16.28
N ILE A 161 3.29 13.84 15.88
CA ILE A 161 2.71 12.93 14.88
C ILE A 161 1.44 12.27 15.43
N THR A 162 0.44 12.15 14.56
CA THR A 162 -0.86 11.52 14.80
C THR A 162 -1.31 10.80 13.53
N SER A 163 -2.40 10.02 13.60
CA SER A 163 -3.03 9.42 12.40
C SER A 163 -3.42 10.46 11.34
N ARG A 164 -3.53 11.74 11.71
CA ARG A 164 -3.90 12.85 10.81
C ARG A 164 -2.74 13.75 10.37
N SER A 165 -1.50 13.46 10.77
CA SER A 165 -0.34 14.33 10.49
C SER A 165 0.92 13.60 10.07
N TYR A 166 0.86 12.28 9.93
CA TYR A 166 2.03 11.45 9.68
C TYR A 166 2.66 11.68 8.30
N ILE A 167 1.87 12.05 7.28
CA ILE A 167 2.38 12.38 5.95
C ILE A 167 3.17 13.69 6.00
N GLY A 168 2.70 14.70 6.73
CA GLY A 168 3.44 15.96 6.93
C GLY A 168 4.83 15.72 7.54
N LYS A 169 4.96 14.73 8.44
CA LYS A 169 6.25 14.31 9.00
C LYS A 169 7.13 13.58 8.00
N MET A 170 6.56 12.74 7.12
CA MET A 170 7.34 12.09 6.05
C MET A 170 7.96 13.10 5.08
N ILE A 171 7.26 14.21 4.82
CA ILE A 171 7.72 15.28 3.92
C ILE A 171 8.82 16.14 4.59
N THR A 172 8.69 16.43 5.88
CA THR A 172 9.49 17.48 6.55
C THR A 172 10.65 16.97 7.40
N MET A 173 10.62 15.71 7.83
CA MET A 173 11.68 15.14 8.67
C MET A 173 12.75 14.42 7.84
N GLU A 174 14.02 14.75 8.09
CA GLU A 174 15.15 14.07 7.46
C GLU A 174 15.26 12.58 7.87
N PRO A 175 15.68 11.69 6.95
CA PRO A 175 16.06 11.95 5.57
C PRO A 175 14.84 12.04 4.62
N TYR A 176 14.96 12.88 3.59
CA TYR A 176 13.92 13.13 2.59
C TYR A 176 13.87 12.04 1.52
N ASN A 177 13.34 10.87 1.89
CA ASN A 177 13.25 9.72 0.99
C ASN A 177 11.96 9.67 0.16
N LEU A 178 10.92 10.44 0.52
CA LEU A 178 9.63 10.45 -0.17
C LEU A 178 9.74 11.15 -1.53
N PHE A 179 9.61 10.39 -2.62
CA PHE A 179 9.61 10.93 -3.98
C PHE A 179 8.21 11.24 -4.50
N ASN A 180 7.28 10.31 -4.29
CA ASN A 180 5.88 10.53 -4.60
C ASN A 180 5.00 10.08 -3.44
N TYR A 181 4.07 10.95 -3.07
CA TYR A 181 2.88 10.57 -2.32
C TYR A 181 1.71 10.55 -3.29
N SER A 182 0.91 9.49 -3.22
CA SER A 182 -0.36 9.42 -3.94
C SER A 182 -1.51 9.12 -2.99
N ASN A 183 -2.59 9.88 -3.07
CA ASN A 183 -3.81 9.59 -2.35
C ASN A 183 -4.89 9.07 -3.30
N LEU A 184 -5.58 8.00 -2.90
CA LEU A 184 -6.67 7.39 -3.64
C LEU A 184 -7.93 7.37 -2.77
N GLY A 185 -8.96 8.10 -3.20
CA GLY A 185 -10.27 8.08 -2.54
C GLY A 185 -10.58 9.30 -1.68
N PHE A 186 -9.74 10.35 -1.70
CA PHE A 186 -10.03 11.53 -0.88
C PHE A 186 -11.39 12.15 -1.22
N GLN A 187 -11.96 12.77 -0.19
CA GLN A 187 -13.20 13.53 -0.30
C GLN A 187 -12.92 14.98 0.10
N THR A 188 -13.22 15.92 -0.80
CA THR A 188 -12.88 17.34 -0.63
C THR A 188 -13.40 17.95 0.66
N TYR A 189 -14.54 17.48 1.19
CA TYR A 189 -15.10 18.02 2.44
C TYR A 189 -14.40 17.51 3.71
N PHE A 190 -13.48 16.55 3.60
CA PHE A 190 -12.63 16.10 4.70
C PHE A 190 -11.22 16.69 4.68
N ASN A 191 -10.88 17.46 3.64
CA ASN A 191 -9.55 18.02 3.43
C ASN A 191 -9.66 19.54 3.27
N SER A 192 -8.73 20.28 3.87
CA SER A 192 -8.71 21.73 3.70
C SER A 192 -8.27 22.12 2.28
N GLN A 193 -8.64 23.31 1.81
CA GLN A 193 -8.19 23.78 0.50
C GLN A 193 -6.68 24.03 0.50
N GLU A 194 -6.15 24.46 1.64
CA GLU A 194 -4.72 24.64 1.85
C GLU A 194 -3.94 23.33 1.67
N GLU A 195 -4.46 22.20 2.16
CA GLU A 195 -3.85 20.88 1.96
C GLU A 195 -3.93 20.41 0.50
N ILE A 196 -5.06 20.65 -0.19
CA ILE A 196 -5.23 20.32 -1.61
C ILE A 196 -4.21 21.12 -2.45
N ASP A 197 -4.14 22.44 -2.24
CA ASP A 197 -3.19 23.33 -2.91
C ASP A 197 -1.75 22.92 -2.63
N LEU A 198 -1.44 22.46 -1.42
CA LEU A 198 -0.10 22.00 -1.05
C LEU A 198 0.29 20.73 -1.82
N LEU A 199 -0.61 19.75 -1.93
CA LEU A 199 -0.36 18.54 -2.74
C LEU A 199 -0.13 18.87 -4.21
N GLU A 200 -0.92 19.78 -4.78
CA GLU A 200 -0.74 20.22 -6.17
C GLU A 200 0.61 20.91 -6.39
N ARG A 201 1.03 21.77 -5.46
CA ARG A 201 2.35 22.45 -5.52
C ARG A 201 3.52 21.48 -5.38
N MET A 202 3.36 20.41 -4.60
CA MET A 202 4.35 19.32 -4.49
C MET A 202 4.26 18.31 -5.65
N TYR A 203 3.35 18.53 -6.61
CA TYR A 203 3.07 17.65 -7.74
C TYR A 203 2.70 16.22 -7.32
N PHE A 204 2.13 16.04 -6.13
CA PHE A 204 1.63 14.75 -5.67
C PHE A 204 0.35 14.36 -6.41
N ASP A 205 0.07 13.06 -6.42
CA ASP A 205 -1.08 12.51 -7.10
C ASP A 205 -2.24 12.36 -6.11
N ALA A 206 -3.42 12.84 -6.47
CA ALA A 206 -4.59 12.70 -5.63
C ALA A 206 -5.79 12.39 -6.54
N ILE A 207 -6.37 11.20 -6.39
CA ILE A 207 -7.56 10.79 -7.12
C ILE A 207 -8.75 10.83 -6.19
N ARG A 208 -9.70 11.71 -6.50
CA ARG A 208 -10.93 11.88 -5.71
C ARG A 208 -11.80 10.63 -5.80
N LEU A 209 -12.54 10.34 -4.72
CA LEU A 209 -13.49 9.22 -4.68
C LEU A 209 -14.40 9.14 -5.92
N GLY A 210 -14.96 10.26 -6.38
CA GLY A 210 -15.87 10.27 -7.53
C GLY A 210 -15.24 9.74 -8.83
N HIS A 211 -13.95 10.01 -9.07
CA HIS A 211 -13.26 9.48 -10.24
C HIS A 211 -12.97 7.97 -10.10
N LEU A 212 -12.66 7.50 -8.89
CA LEU A 212 -12.50 6.07 -8.63
C LEU A 212 -13.83 5.30 -8.72
N ASP A 213 -14.94 5.97 -8.39
CA ASP A 213 -16.28 5.40 -8.51
C ASP A 213 -16.68 5.22 -9.97
N GLU A 214 -16.39 6.21 -10.81
CA GLU A 214 -16.57 6.13 -12.27
C GLU A 214 -15.65 5.07 -12.89
N ASP A 215 -14.36 5.06 -12.52
CA ASP A 215 -13.39 4.11 -13.05
C ASP A 215 -12.22 3.80 -12.10
N SER A 216 -12.32 2.68 -11.39
CA SER A 216 -11.27 2.16 -10.51
C SER A 216 -9.96 1.80 -11.22
N THR A 217 -9.94 1.63 -12.55
CA THR A 217 -8.70 1.32 -13.30
C THR A 217 -7.70 2.46 -13.28
N LEU A 218 -8.15 3.69 -13.00
CA LEU A 218 -7.28 4.86 -12.79
C LEU A 218 -6.24 4.65 -11.68
N ALA A 219 -6.54 3.77 -10.72
CA ALA A 219 -5.62 3.45 -9.64
C ALA A 219 -4.50 2.47 -10.04
N GLU A 220 -4.66 1.67 -11.10
CA GLU A 220 -3.66 0.63 -11.46
C GLU A 220 -2.27 1.23 -11.69
N PRO A 221 -2.09 2.31 -12.48
CA PRO A 221 -0.75 2.83 -12.70
C PRO A 221 -0.16 3.46 -11.43
N VAL A 222 -1.01 4.00 -10.53
CA VAL A 222 -0.57 4.57 -9.24
C VAL A 222 -0.04 3.46 -8.34
N LEU A 223 -0.79 2.38 -8.18
CA LEU A 223 -0.43 1.24 -7.32
C LEU A 223 0.72 0.42 -7.90
N ARG A 224 0.83 0.30 -9.23
CA ARG A 224 1.96 -0.36 -9.91
C ARG A 224 3.30 0.33 -9.65
N ASP A 225 3.29 1.62 -9.33
CA ASP A 225 4.51 2.38 -9.04
C ASP A 225 4.80 2.53 -7.53
N ALA A 226 3.99 1.93 -6.66
CA ALA A 226 4.11 2.06 -5.22
C ALA A 226 5.17 1.13 -4.62
N ASP A 227 5.95 1.64 -3.66
CA ASP A 227 6.82 0.83 -2.79
C ASP A 227 6.09 0.45 -1.49
N VAL A 228 5.29 1.37 -0.97
CA VAL A 228 4.47 1.22 0.24
C VAL A 228 3.02 1.60 -0.08
N VAL A 229 2.07 0.74 0.30
CA VAL A 229 0.64 1.04 0.21
C VAL A 229 0.00 0.87 1.58
N GLY A 230 -0.69 1.90 2.04
CA GLY A 230 -1.57 1.86 3.21
C GLY A 230 -3.02 2.03 2.81
N VAL A 231 -3.91 1.31 3.48
CA VAL A 231 -5.36 1.48 3.37
C VAL A 231 -5.90 1.91 4.72
N ASP A 232 -6.54 3.07 4.79
CA ASP A 232 -7.40 3.44 5.91
C ASP A 232 -8.82 2.93 5.65
N MET A 233 -9.33 2.05 6.52
CA MET A 233 -10.69 1.53 6.41
C MET A 233 -11.77 2.62 6.49
N SER A 234 -11.46 3.83 6.96
CA SER A 234 -12.35 5.00 6.96
C SER A 234 -12.78 5.46 5.56
N VAL A 235 -12.03 5.06 4.52
CA VAL A 235 -12.39 5.29 3.10
C VAL A 235 -13.56 4.42 2.64
N VAL A 236 -13.83 3.30 3.32
CA VAL A 236 -14.88 2.36 2.95
C VAL A 236 -16.22 2.84 3.48
N ARG A 237 -17.27 2.73 2.65
CA ARG A 237 -18.62 3.16 3.05
C ARG A 237 -19.16 2.28 4.19
N ALA A 238 -19.91 2.91 5.10
CA ALA A 238 -20.46 2.27 6.29
C ALA A 238 -21.32 1.03 6.00
N GLY A 239 -22.00 1.00 4.85
CA GLY A 239 -22.84 -0.12 4.43
C GLY A 239 -22.08 -1.44 4.25
N ASP A 240 -20.81 -1.39 3.84
CA ASP A 240 -19.99 -2.60 3.66
C ASP A 240 -19.24 -2.97 4.95
N LEU A 241 -18.97 -2.02 5.84
CA LEU A 241 -18.33 -2.26 7.13
C LEU A 241 -19.30 -2.71 8.24
N ALA A 242 -20.60 -2.48 8.06
CA ALA A 242 -21.62 -2.60 9.10
C ALA A 242 -21.23 -1.86 10.40
N PHE A 243 -20.57 -0.70 10.25
CA PHE A 243 -20.05 0.09 11.37
C PHE A 243 -20.73 1.46 11.44
N ALA A 244 -21.43 1.73 12.53
CA ALA A 244 -22.26 2.94 12.66
C ALA A 244 -21.45 4.25 12.65
N LYS A 245 -20.15 4.22 12.98
CA LYS A 245 -19.28 5.41 12.99
C LYS A 245 -18.55 5.63 11.66
N ALA A 246 -18.65 4.70 10.70
CA ALA A 246 -18.03 4.85 9.40
C ALA A 246 -18.73 5.91 8.54
N ASN A 247 -18.04 6.38 7.51
CA ASN A 247 -18.57 7.37 6.59
C ASN A 247 -19.68 6.78 5.73
N PRO A 248 -20.80 7.50 5.49
CA PRO A 248 -21.89 6.98 4.66
C PRO A 248 -21.48 6.83 3.19
N ASN A 249 -20.59 7.70 2.71
CA ASN A 249 -20.05 7.68 1.36
C ASN A 249 -18.59 7.29 1.41
N GLY A 250 -18.18 6.38 0.54
CA GLY A 250 -16.84 5.82 0.49
C GLY A 250 -16.74 4.79 -0.62
N LEU A 251 -15.57 4.17 -0.76
CA LEU A 251 -15.39 3.02 -1.65
C LEU A 251 -16.28 1.87 -1.19
N ASP A 252 -16.82 1.13 -2.16
CA ASP A 252 -17.52 -0.11 -1.87
C ASP A 252 -16.53 -1.28 -1.69
N GLY A 253 -17.04 -2.39 -1.17
CA GLY A 253 -16.25 -3.59 -0.94
C GLY A 253 -15.55 -4.13 -2.21
N LYS A 254 -16.17 -4.00 -3.40
CA LYS A 254 -15.58 -4.49 -4.65
C LYS A 254 -14.44 -3.60 -5.11
N GLN A 255 -14.59 -2.29 -4.97
CA GLN A 255 -13.58 -1.31 -5.31
C GLN A 255 -12.35 -1.49 -4.44
N ILE A 256 -12.50 -1.58 -3.11
CA ILE A 256 -11.33 -1.71 -2.22
C ILE A 256 -10.60 -3.05 -2.40
N CYS A 257 -11.33 -4.14 -2.67
CA CYS A 257 -10.74 -5.42 -3.05
C CYS A 257 -10.00 -5.34 -4.39
N SER A 258 -10.53 -4.60 -5.36
CA SER A 258 -9.85 -4.37 -6.65
C SER A 258 -8.55 -3.58 -6.48
N LEU A 259 -8.57 -2.54 -5.63
CA LEU A 259 -7.36 -1.77 -5.30
C LEU A 259 -6.33 -2.65 -4.57
N SER A 260 -6.76 -3.46 -3.60
CA SER A 260 -5.88 -4.41 -2.90
C SER A 260 -5.24 -5.41 -3.87
N ARG A 261 -6.00 -5.88 -4.86
CA ARG A 261 -5.48 -6.73 -5.94
C ARG A 261 -4.44 -6.02 -6.80
N TYR A 262 -4.69 -4.78 -7.21
CA TYR A 262 -3.71 -3.98 -7.98
C TYR A 262 -2.42 -3.75 -7.20
N SER A 263 -2.50 -3.51 -5.89
CA SER A 263 -1.33 -3.43 -5.00
C SER A 263 -0.53 -4.74 -5.02
N GLY A 264 -1.19 -5.88 -4.90
CA GLY A 264 -0.54 -7.19 -4.96
C GLY A 264 0.20 -7.42 -6.30
N ILE A 265 -0.42 -7.02 -7.40
CA ILE A 265 0.10 -7.17 -8.77
C ILE A 265 1.38 -6.34 -9.03
N SER A 266 1.60 -5.28 -8.26
CA SER A 266 2.76 -4.41 -8.41
C SER A 266 4.06 -5.17 -8.13
N ASP A 267 4.96 -5.25 -9.10
CA ASP A 267 6.28 -5.88 -8.92
C ASP A 267 7.19 -5.06 -7.97
N ARG A 268 6.89 -3.78 -7.79
CA ARG A 268 7.67 -2.82 -7.00
C ARG A 268 7.31 -2.86 -5.51
N LEU A 269 6.05 -3.14 -5.18
CA LEU A 269 5.54 -3.07 -3.82
C LEU A 269 6.31 -3.98 -2.85
N LYS A 270 6.71 -3.39 -1.72
CA LYS A 270 7.45 -4.04 -0.64
C LYS A 270 6.67 -4.15 0.66
N VAL A 271 5.76 -3.22 0.95
CA VAL A 271 4.98 -3.19 2.21
C VAL A 271 3.52 -2.87 1.91
N PHE A 272 2.61 -3.65 2.50
CA PHE A 272 1.17 -3.42 2.45
C PHE A 272 0.61 -3.31 3.87
N GLY A 273 -0.27 -2.33 4.12
CA GLY A 273 -0.88 -2.12 5.43
C GLY A 273 -2.37 -1.83 5.33
N ILE A 274 -3.15 -2.34 6.28
CA ILE A 274 -4.58 -2.03 6.46
C ILE A 274 -4.75 -1.49 7.88
N PHE A 275 -5.20 -0.25 8.01
CA PHE A 275 -5.27 0.53 9.24
C PHE A 275 -6.70 0.96 9.59
N GLU A 276 -6.89 1.44 10.81
CA GLU A 276 -8.18 1.88 11.36
C GLU A 276 -9.26 0.78 11.27
N ILE A 277 -8.81 -0.48 11.42
CA ILE A 277 -9.69 -1.66 11.35
C ILE A 277 -10.65 -1.62 12.54
N ASN A 278 -11.95 -1.71 12.26
CA ASN A 278 -12.95 -1.88 13.29
C ASN A 278 -12.89 -3.32 13.83
N ASN A 279 -12.42 -3.50 15.07
CA ASN A 279 -12.35 -4.82 15.70
C ASN A 279 -13.72 -5.30 16.24
N GLU A 280 -14.71 -5.37 15.36
CA GLU A 280 -16.05 -5.89 15.64
C GLU A 280 -16.30 -7.17 14.82
N ARG A 281 -17.06 -8.13 15.37
CA ARG A 281 -17.49 -9.33 14.63
C ARG A 281 -18.59 -8.97 13.61
N ASN A 282 -18.22 -8.26 12.55
CA ASN A 282 -19.15 -7.76 11.52
C ASN A 282 -18.60 -7.98 10.10
N THR A 283 -19.24 -7.39 9.09
CA THR A 283 -18.84 -7.51 7.68
C THR A 283 -17.52 -6.79 7.38
N GLY A 284 -17.12 -5.81 8.19
CA GLY A 284 -15.80 -5.15 8.08
C GLY A 284 -14.65 -6.14 8.26
N ALA A 285 -14.73 -7.03 9.24
CA ALA A 285 -13.72 -8.09 9.43
C ALA A 285 -13.66 -9.06 8.23
N GLN A 286 -14.81 -9.35 7.59
CA GLN A 286 -14.85 -10.15 6.35
C GLN A 286 -14.21 -9.40 5.19
N LEU A 287 -14.47 -8.10 5.06
CA LEU A 287 -13.89 -7.28 4.00
C LEU A 287 -12.37 -7.18 4.12
N VAL A 288 -11.83 -7.01 5.33
CA VAL A 288 -10.37 -7.04 5.56
C VAL A 288 -9.78 -8.39 5.13
N ALA A 289 -10.43 -9.50 5.48
CA ALA A 289 -10.00 -10.83 5.03
C ALA A 289 -10.01 -10.98 3.50
N GLU A 290 -11.03 -10.46 2.82
CA GLU A 290 -11.11 -10.45 1.35
C GLU A 290 -10.02 -9.56 0.72
N MET A 291 -9.72 -8.40 1.31
CA MET A 291 -8.63 -7.53 0.85
C MET A 291 -7.27 -8.24 0.91
N ILE A 292 -6.98 -8.93 2.02
CA ILE A 292 -5.76 -9.77 2.15
C ILE A 292 -5.76 -10.86 1.08
N TRP A 293 -6.90 -11.53 0.87
CA TRP A 293 -7.03 -12.59 -0.12
C TRP A 293 -6.75 -12.09 -1.55
N TYR A 294 -7.35 -10.97 -1.95
CA TYR A 294 -7.17 -10.37 -3.28
C TYR A 294 -5.77 -9.79 -3.47
N PHE A 295 -5.17 -9.28 -2.40
CA PHE A 295 -3.76 -8.89 -2.42
C PHE A 295 -2.85 -10.09 -2.75
N ILE A 296 -3.05 -11.23 -2.09
CA ILE A 296 -2.27 -12.45 -2.32
C ILE A 296 -2.51 -12.99 -3.74
N GLU A 297 -3.76 -12.97 -4.22
CA GLU A 297 -4.05 -13.31 -5.62
C GLU A 297 -3.27 -12.40 -6.56
N GLY A 298 -3.30 -11.09 -6.32
CA GLY A 298 -2.55 -10.11 -7.10
C GLY A 298 -1.04 -10.38 -7.10
N TYR A 299 -0.46 -10.71 -5.94
CA TYR A 299 0.95 -11.08 -5.81
C TYR A 299 1.33 -12.28 -6.70
N ASN A 300 0.46 -13.28 -6.78
CA ASN A 300 0.69 -14.45 -7.62
C ASN A 300 0.53 -14.17 -9.13
N LEU A 301 -0.01 -13.02 -9.48
CA LEU A 301 -0.18 -12.54 -10.87
C LEU A 301 0.90 -11.52 -11.27
N ARG A 302 1.95 -11.37 -10.46
CA ARG A 302 3.13 -10.56 -10.79
C ARG A 302 3.80 -11.09 -12.06
N ASN A 303 4.11 -10.16 -12.96
CA ASN A 303 4.79 -10.47 -14.22
C ASN A 303 6.30 -10.24 -14.14
N PHE A 304 6.79 -9.72 -13.00
CA PHE A 304 8.20 -9.42 -12.74
C PHE A 304 8.84 -8.59 -13.86
N GLU A 305 8.09 -7.60 -14.33
CA GLU A 305 8.52 -6.72 -15.41
C GLU A 305 9.25 -5.48 -14.90
N TYR A 306 9.43 -5.32 -13.58
CA TYR A 306 10.11 -4.17 -12.99
C TYR A 306 11.55 -4.49 -12.56
N PRO A 307 12.55 -3.63 -12.87
CA PRO A 307 12.45 -2.49 -13.79
C PRO A 307 12.28 -2.96 -15.24
N LYS A 308 11.42 -2.27 -16.01
CA LYS A 308 11.09 -2.69 -17.38
C LYS A 308 12.25 -2.47 -18.32
N ASP A 309 12.78 -3.57 -18.85
CA ASP A 309 13.69 -3.54 -19.99
C ASP A 309 12.89 -3.24 -21.27
N VAL A 310 12.89 -1.99 -21.69
CA VAL A 310 12.20 -1.52 -22.90
C VAL A 310 12.83 -2.00 -24.20
N THR A 311 14.02 -2.63 -24.14
CA THR A 311 14.69 -3.17 -25.33
C THR A 311 14.14 -4.53 -25.76
N LYS A 312 13.27 -5.15 -24.94
CA LYS A 312 12.67 -6.47 -25.19
C LYS A 312 11.15 -6.45 -24.98
N ASP A 313 10.43 -7.24 -25.79
CA ASP A 313 9.00 -7.53 -25.59
C ASP A 313 8.11 -6.28 -25.40
N CYS A 314 8.43 -5.22 -26.16
CA CYS A 314 7.75 -3.93 -26.13
C CYS A 314 7.41 -3.44 -27.54
N ILE A 315 6.19 -2.94 -27.70
CA ILE A 315 5.78 -2.15 -28.87
C ILE A 315 5.98 -0.68 -28.50
N VAL A 316 6.73 0.06 -29.33
CA VAL A 316 7.03 1.47 -29.13
C VAL A 316 6.10 2.34 -29.96
N TYR A 317 5.43 3.30 -29.31
CA TYR A 317 4.62 4.32 -29.97
C TYR A 317 5.26 5.69 -29.74
N LYS A 318 5.38 6.48 -30.80
CA LYS A 318 5.95 7.83 -30.75
C LYS A 318 4.88 8.82 -31.13
N VAL A 319 4.52 9.71 -30.21
CA VAL A 319 3.46 10.70 -30.38
C VAL A 319 4.10 12.09 -30.36
N PRO A 320 4.19 12.78 -31.50
CA PRO A 320 4.63 14.17 -31.53
C PRO A 320 3.52 15.07 -30.96
N ILE A 321 3.88 15.92 -29.99
CA ILE A 321 3.04 16.97 -29.42
C ILE A 321 3.89 18.23 -29.36
N ASP A 322 3.43 19.30 -30.00
CA ASP A 322 4.20 20.54 -30.18
C ASP A 322 5.64 20.27 -30.68
N ASP A 323 6.65 20.67 -29.91
CA ASP A 323 8.08 20.48 -30.22
C ASP A 323 8.70 19.22 -29.58
N GLU A 324 7.90 18.39 -28.89
CA GLU A 324 8.36 17.21 -28.17
C GLU A 324 7.78 15.91 -28.75
N ILE A 325 8.46 14.78 -28.50
CA ILE A 325 7.99 13.46 -28.91
C ILE A 325 7.86 12.60 -27.65
N LEU A 326 6.62 12.28 -27.28
CA LEU A 326 6.33 11.36 -26.19
C LEU A 326 6.55 9.94 -26.70
N ILE A 327 7.32 9.15 -25.95
CA ILE A 327 7.61 7.75 -26.27
C ILE A 327 6.86 6.86 -25.29
N PHE A 328 5.92 6.08 -25.81
CA PHE A 328 5.15 5.10 -25.05
C PHE A 328 5.65 3.69 -25.37
N TYR A 329 5.70 2.85 -24.34
CA TYR A 329 6.05 1.45 -24.41
C TYR A 329 4.85 0.61 -23.97
N LYS A 330 4.45 -0.35 -24.79
CA LYS A 330 3.43 -1.34 -24.45
C LYS A 330 4.06 -2.72 -24.36
N SER A 331 3.97 -3.38 -23.21
CA SER A 331 4.44 -4.77 -23.06
C SER A 331 3.59 -5.71 -23.92
N THR A 332 4.25 -6.60 -24.67
CA THR A 332 3.56 -7.68 -25.40
C THR A 332 3.09 -8.79 -24.47
N ASN A 333 3.67 -8.90 -23.28
CA ASN A 333 3.37 -9.97 -22.32
C ASN A 333 2.19 -9.59 -21.41
N SER A 334 2.23 -8.40 -20.82
CA SER A 334 1.22 -7.95 -19.85
C SER A 334 0.21 -6.96 -20.41
N ALA A 335 0.41 -6.47 -21.63
CA ALA A 335 -0.35 -5.36 -22.24
C ALA A 335 -0.32 -4.03 -21.46
N ARG A 336 0.53 -3.93 -20.42
CA ARG A 336 0.74 -2.71 -19.63
C ARG A 336 1.48 -1.65 -20.43
N TRP A 337 1.27 -0.40 -20.03
CA TRP A 337 1.85 0.77 -20.67
C TRP A 337 2.82 1.51 -19.74
N TRP A 338 3.82 2.13 -20.36
CA TRP A 338 4.74 3.06 -19.75
C TRP A 338 4.99 4.23 -20.70
N ILE A 339 5.30 5.40 -20.15
CA ILE A 339 5.75 6.57 -20.88
C ILE A 339 7.17 6.93 -20.43
N GLU A 340 8.02 7.31 -21.39
CA GLU A 340 9.37 7.79 -21.12
C GLU A 340 9.35 9.20 -20.53
N LEU A 341 10.05 9.40 -19.41
CA LEU A 341 10.33 10.73 -18.90
C LEU A 341 11.61 11.29 -19.54
N PRO A 342 11.61 12.57 -19.97
CA PRO A 342 12.80 13.20 -20.51
C PRO A 342 13.88 13.28 -19.41
N PHE A 343 15.09 12.83 -19.74
CA PHE A 343 16.21 12.87 -18.80
C PHE A 343 16.79 14.29 -18.74
N ILE A 344 16.76 14.90 -17.55
CA ILE A 344 17.36 16.21 -17.31
C ILE A 344 18.46 16.04 -16.27
N SER A 345 19.58 15.45 -16.65
CA SER A 345 20.82 15.64 -15.91
C SER A 345 22.05 15.45 -16.79
N ASN A 346 22.84 16.52 -16.91
CA ASN A 346 24.20 16.52 -17.46
C ASN A 346 25.23 15.94 -16.45
N VAL A 347 24.83 15.06 -15.54
CA VAL A 347 25.69 14.55 -14.46
C VAL A 347 25.74 13.02 -14.54
N ASN A 348 26.87 12.51 -15.05
CA ASN A 348 27.26 11.11 -15.20
C ASN A 348 26.64 10.30 -16.37
N ASN A 349 27.37 10.32 -17.49
CA ASN A 349 27.19 9.52 -18.72
C ASN A 349 27.28 7.97 -18.58
N LYS A 350 27.14 7.37 -17.38
CA LYS A 350 27.36 5.92 -17.18
C LYS A 350 26.12 5.06 -16.94
N LEU A 351 24.94 5.64 -16.73
CA LEU A 351 23.68 4.88 -16.60
C LEU A 351 22.56 5.62 -17.34
N LYS A 352 22.45 5.39 -18.65
CA LYS A 352 21.24 5.76 -19.41
C LYS A 352 20.13 4.76 -19.09
N GLN A 353 19.60 4.78 -17.87
CA GLN A 353 18.33 4.10 -17.60
C GLN A 353 17.23 5.03 -18.08
N HIS A 354 16.37 4.58 -18.99
CA HIS A 354 15.16 5.30 -19.31
C HIS A 354 14.29 5.34 -18.05
N THR A 355 13.99 6.53 -17.51
CA THR A 355 13.03 6.63 -16.40
C THR A 355 11.64 6.43 -16.99
N LEU A 356 11.03 5.28 -16.68
CA LEU A 356 9.72 4.90 -17.21
C LEU A 356 8.66 5.15 -16.15
N LEU A 357 7.64 5.90 -16.52
CA LEU A 357 6.48 6.14 -15.69
C LEU A 357 5.36 5.17 -16.09
N PRO A 358 4.83 4.34 -15.16
CA PRO A 358 3.63 3.55 -15.42
C PRO A 358 2.47 4.45 -15.85
N CYS A 359 1.86 4.10 -16.98
CA CYS A 359 0.72 4.81 -17.55
C CYS A 359 -0.30 3.79 -18.06
N ASP A 360 -1.41 4.27 -18.59
CA ASP A 360 -2.39 3.41 -19.25
C ASP A 360 -2.57 3.79 -20.73
N ARG A 361 -3.53 3.13 -21.39
CA ARG A 361 -3.87 3.38 -22.79
C ARG A 361 -4.53 4.75 -22.99
N ARG A 362 -5.27 5.26 -22.01
CA ARG A 362 -5.94 6.57 -22.09
C ARG A 362 -4.93 7.70 -22.11
N ASP A 363 -3.81 7.55 -21.41
CA ASP A 363 -2.70 8.51 -21.49
C ASP A 363 -2.16 8.59 -22.94
N TYR A 364 -2.01 7.45 -23.61
CA TYR A 364 -1.63 7.41 -25.03
C TYR A 364 -2.70 8.04 -25.94
N GLU A 365 -3.98 7.77 -25.71
CA GLU A 365 -5.08 8.35 -26.50
C GLU A 365 -5.20 9.87 -26.28
N THR A 366 -4.98 10.34 -25.04
CA THR A 366 -4.91 11.77 -24.68
C THR A 366 -3.75 12.46 -25.41
N ALA A 367 -2.58 11.84 -25.42
CA ALA A 367 -1.42 12.31 -26.17
C ALA A 367 -1.71 12.40 -27.68
N CYS A 368 -2.41 11.42 -28.26
CA CYS A 368 -2.80 11.45 -29.67
C CYS A 368 -3.73 12.63 -30.00
N ASN A 369 -4.48 13.12 -29.02
CA ASN A 369 -5.34 14.30 -29.13
C ASN A 369 -4.60 15.62 -28.88
N GLN A 370 -3.26 15.62 -28.92
CA GLN A 370 -2.40 16.81 -28.70
C GLN A 370 -2.52 17.40 -27.28
N VAL A 371 -2.81 16.55 -26.29
CA VAL A 371 -2.87 16.93 -24.88
C VAL A 371 -1.83 16.11 -24.09
N TYR A 372 -0.99 16.79 -23.32
CA TYR A 372 -0.03 16.10 -22.45
C TYR A 372 -0.75 15.38 -21.30
N PRO A 373 -0.41 14.11 -21.01
CA PRO A 373 -0.97 13.40 -19.84
C PRO A 373 -0.56 14.07 -18.52
N ASP A 374 -1.51 14.29 -17.62
CA ASP A 374 -1.29 15.00 -16.35
C ASP A 374 -0.21 14.35 -15.48
N ARG A 375 -0.23 13.01 -15.39
CA ARG A 375 0.76 12.25 -14.60
C ARG A 375 2.17 12.44 -15.13
N TRP A 376 2.33 12.51 -16.46
CA TRP A 376 3.62 12.75 -17.10
C TRP A 376 4.09 14.19 -16.84
N LEU A 377 3.21 15.18 -16.92
CA LEU A 377 3.54 16.58 -16.60
C LEU A 377 4.01 16.75 -15.16
N LYS A 378 3.30 16.15 -14.19
CA LYS A 378 3.70 16.17 -12.77
C LYS A 378 5.06 15.52 -12.56
N ALA A 379 5.27 14.33 -13.10
CA ALA A 379 6.54 13.61 -12.97
C ALA A 379 7.71 14.37 -13.62
N ARG A 380 7.49 15.00 -14.79
CA ARG A 380 8.48 15.86 -15.43
C ARG A 380 8.86 17.06 -14.55
N ARG A 381 7.88 17.79 -14.02
CA ARG A 381 8.13 18.96 -13.16
C ARG A 381 8.89 18.59 -11.89
N LYS A 382 8.64 17.42 -11.30
CA LYS A 382 9.42 16.93 -10.16
C LYS A 382 10.88 16.67 -10.50
N ASN A 383 11.17 16.16 -11.69
CA ASN A 383 12.54 15.89 -12.14
C ASN A 383 13.28 17.15 -12.60
N GLU A 384 12.56 18.25 -12.84
CA GLU A 384 13.13 19.55 -13.23
C GLU A 384 13.56 20.41 -12.02
N ILE A 385 13.06 20.10 -10.83
CA ILE A 385 13.40 20.74 -9.54
C ILE A 385 14.61 20.02 -8.94
#